data_AF-A0A935M7V1-F1
#
_entry.id   AF-A0A935M7V1-F1
#
_cell.length_a   1.000
_cell.length_b   1.000
_cell.length_c   1.000
_cell.angle_alpha   90.00
_cell.angle_beta   90.00
_cell.angle_gamma   90.00
#
_symmetry.space_group_name_H-M   'P 1'
#
loop_
_entity.id
_entity.type
_entity.pdbx_description
1 polymer ?
#
loop_
_entity_poly.entity_id
_entity_poly.type
_entity_poly.pdbx_seq_one_letter_code
_entity_poly.pdbx_strand_id
1 'polypeptide(L)'
;MDSALHVAPCIARSWSVDLSGVEWTFTIRNDVWFHPDPCFGQKRTRRVVAQDVKYSLERICDARTKSTGLWAFRTTILGADEFHQATRAGKSGSIQGIFVENDSVLKIRLTKPFAPFLAVLTMPYGSIIPREAIEAYGADHGRHPVGTGPFMFGTWNQDRELTLTRNPRYFKTDSVGRRLPYLETIRISFLRDPKNEFLEFSRGQFDLVSNVDESFVSTVFEPNGTLRPPYDRFRVLKRAANTVEYYGILMDTSLSMGRTSPLVRNRFLRQALNYAIDRHRIVTYLLNGRGQPALNGVLPPSMPGFSSSVKGYRYDPDEARRLLALAGYPNGKGLPTLLLQLGNSQRTASIAEAIQAQWKEIGVNVELRQVDFPQHLSMVRAGDLALWRTSWIGDYPDPENFLALFIHANIAPNGPNTTRIDRRDLDSLYAAALSPRLSFDERAALYQRMEQIVVEEAPWIFLYYHVVLRVFNPNVKGLTLDGSDRLLLERVFKDG
;
A
#
# COMPACT_ATOMS: atom_id res chain seq x y z
N MET A 1 9.14 9.53 6.82
CA MET A 1 8.81 9.59 5.39
C MET A 1 8.26 10.96 5.08
N ASP A 2 8.65 11.55 3.97
CA ASP A 2 8.14 12.85 3.51
C ASP A 2 6.85 12.71 2.67
N SER A 3 6.35 13.82 2.13
CA SER A 3 5.14 13.88 1.29
C SER A 3 5.33 13.31 -0.13
N ALA A 4 6.59 13.09 -0.54
CA ALA A 4 6.95 12.42 -1.79
C ALA A 4 7.19 10.91 -1.57
N LEU A 5 6.90 10.41 -0.37
CA LEU A 5 7.09 9.02 0.05
C LEU A 5 8.55 8.55 0.13
N HIS A 6 9.51 9.48 0.14
CA HIS A 6 10.90 9.15 0.44
C HIS A 6 11.11 8.96 1.95
N VAL A 7 11.96 8.00 2.31
CA VAL A 7 12.36 7.81 3.71
C VAL A 7 13.08 9.07 4.18
N ALA A 8 12.67 9.58 5.34
CA ALA A 8 13.19 10.82 5.91
C ALA A 8 13.37 10.65 7.43
N PRO A 9 14.33 11.36 8.05
CA PRO A 9 14.53 11.36 9.49
C PRO A 9 13.24 11.60 10.29
N CYS A 10 13.12 10.87 11.41
CA CYS A 10 12.02 10.99 12.36
C CYS A 10 12.59 10.78 13.76
N ILE A 11 12.24 9.70 14.47
CA ILE A 11 12.86 9.33 15.76
C ILE A 11 14.35 8.99 15.57
N ALA A 12 14.69 8.28 14.49
CA ALA A 12 16.07 8.19 14.03
C ALA A 12 16.43 9.48 13.26
N ARG A 13 17.49 10.17 13.71
CA ARG A 13 18.00 11.38 13.04
C ARG A 13 18.84 11.06 11.81
N SER A 14 19.49 9.89 11.82
CA SER A 14 20.37 9.41 10.75
C SER A 14 20.52 7.90 10.86
N TRP A 15 20.96 7.28 9.77
CA TRP A 15 21.32 5.88 9.72
C TRP A 15 22.46 5.64 8.71
N SER A 16 23.16 4.53 8.87
CA SER A 16 24.14 4.02 7.92
C SER A 16 24.02 2.51 7.80
N VAL A 17 24.56 1.95 6.72
CA VAL A 17 24.66 0.51 6.50
C VAL A 17 26.12 0.13 6.26
N ASP A 18 26.53 -1.03 6.74
CA ASP A 18 27.87 -1.55 6.52
C ASP A 18 28.12 -1.97 5.06
N LEU A 19 29.37 -2.30 4.73
CA LEU A 19 29.77 -2.69 3.37
C LEU A 19 29.10 -3.99 2.89
N SER A 20 28.74 -4.89 3.80
CA SER A 20 28.02 -6.12 3.46
C SER A 20 26.54 -5.87 3.17
N GLY A 21 25.98 -4.75 3.64
CA GLY A 21 24.59 -4.38 3.43
C GLY A 21 23.62 -5.00 4.44
N VAL A 22 24.12 -5.61 5.53
CA VAL A 22 23.29 -6.34 6.49
C VAL A 22 23.24 -5.69 7.87
N GLU A 23 24.19 -4.84 8.24
CA GLU A 23 24.18 -4.16 9.54
C GLU A 23 23.84 -2.68 9.38
N TRP A 24 22.68 -2.30 9.91
CA TRP A 24 22.19 -0.93 9.91
C TRP A 24 22.40 -0.28 11.27
N THR A 25 23.10 0.84 11.30
CA THR A 25 23.30 1.64 12.53
C THR A 25 22.38 2.85 12.48
N PHE A 26 21.53 3.00 13.48
CA PHE A 26 20.60 4.13 13.65
C PHE A 26 21.05 5.01 14.80
N THR A 27 21.01 6.32 14.57
CA THR A 27 21.18 7.31 15.65
C THR A 27 19.82 7.88 16.04
N ILE A 28 19.43 7.69 17.30
CA ILE A 28 18.16 8.13 17.86
C ILE A 28 18.29 9.56 18.37
N ARG A 29 17.22 10.34 18.18
CA ARG A 29 17.10 11.70 18.71
C ARG A 29 17.03 11.71 20.24
N ASN A 30 17.57 12.76 20.85
CA ASN A 30 17.57 12.95 22.31
C ASN A 30 16.55 14.00 22.80
N ASP A 31 15.67 14.47 21.92
CA ASP A 31 14.65 15.49 22.18
C ASP A 31 13.22 14.98 21.97
N VAL A 32 13.05 13.68 21.75
CA VAL A 32 11.74 13.04 21.59
C VAL A 32 11.24 12.53 22.94
N TRP A 33 10.01 12.92 23.31
CA TRP A 33 9.35 12.54 24.55
C TRP A 33 8.09 11.73 24.28
N PHE A 34 7.82 10.73 25.12
CA PHE A 34 6.52 10.08 25.15
C PHE A 34 5.45 11.03 25.69
N HIS A 35 4.21 10.82 25.26
CA HIS A 35 3.05 11.53 25.80
C HIS A 35 2.98 11.37 27.33
N PRO A 36 2.58 12.41 28.09
CA PRO A 36 2.42 12.29 29.52
C PRO A 36 1.32 11.30 29.90
N ASP A 37 1.62 10.34 30.76
CA ASP A 37 0.75 9.23 31.10
C ASP A 37 1.07 8.65 32.51
N PRO A 38 0.08 8.11 33.26
CA PRO A 38 0.33 7.48 34.55
C PRO A 38 1.31 6.31 34.53
N CYS A 39 1.49 5.62 33.40
CA CYS A 39 2.39 4.47 33.30
C CYS A 39 3.86 4.80 33.63
N PHE A 40 4.25 6.08 33.54
CA PHE A 40 5.59 6.56 33.90
C PHE A 40 5.73 6.98 35.39
N GLY A 41 4.75 6.66 36.23
CA GLY A 41 4.76 7.01 37.65
C GLY A 41 4.79 8.52 37.90
N GLN A 42 5.53 8.96 38.92
CA GLN A 42 5.59 10.38 39.32
C GLN A 42 6.16 11.29 38.22
N LYS A 43 7.06 10.78 37.36
CA LYS A 43 7.66 11.56 36.27
C LYS A 43 6.66 11.91 35.18
N ARG A 44 5.57 11.14 35.05
CA ARG A 44 4.52 11.24 34.02
C ARG A 44 4.99 11.10 32.57
N THR A 45 6.26 11.24 32.25
CA THR A 45 6.82 11.11 30.91
C THR A 45 8.34 10.92 31.00
N ARG A 46 8.94 10.40 29.92
CA ARG A 46 10.39 10.35 29.72
C ARG A 46 10.73 10.46 28.24
N ARG A 47 12.03 10.64 27.96
CA ARG A 47 12.56 10.61 26.60
C ARG A 47 12.55 9.19 26.01
N VAL A 48 12.43 9.14 24.70
CA VAL A 48 12.68 7.92 23.91
C VAL A 48 14.17 7.62 23.93
N VAL A 49 14.51 6.34 24.10
CA VAL A 49 15.87 5.82 24.00
C VAL A 49 15.92 4.63 23.04
N ALA A 50 17.10 4.24 22.59
CA ALA A 50 17.30 3.10 21.67
C ALA A 50 16.67 1.79 22.17
N GLN A 51 16.59 1.60 23.50
CA GLN A 51 15.94 0.43 24.10
C GLN A 51 14.43 0.36 23.80
N ASP A 52 13.75 1.49 23.61
CA ASP A 52 12.33 1.51 23.22
C ASP A 52 12.13 0.99 21.80
N VAL A 53 13.10 1.28 20.91
CA VAL A 53 13.08 0.76 19.53
C VAL A 53 13.28 -0.74 19.53
N LYS A 54 14.26 -1.24 20.30
CA LYS A 54 14.47 -2.68 20.48
C LYS A 54 13.21 -3.35 21.01
N TYR A 55 12.64 -2.84 22.10
CA TYR A 55 11.41 -3.38 22.68
C TYR A 55 10.24 -3.42 21.68
N SER A 56 10.04 -2.33 20.92
CA SER A 56 8.94 -2.24 19.97
C SER A 56 9.05 -3.30 18.86
N LEU A 57 10.24 -3.50 18.30
CA LEU A 57 10.50 -4.52 17.28
C LEU A 57 10.39 -5.94 17.84
N GLU A 58 10.93 -6.19 19.03
CA GLU A 58 10.81 -7.48 19.72
C GLU A 58 9.34 -7.82 19.99
N ARG A 59 8.55 -6.85 20.47
CA ARG A 59 7.11 -7.05 20.70
C ARG A 59 6.36 -7.44 19.43
N ILE A 60 6.68 -6.85 18.28
CA ILE A 60 6.04 -7.24 17.00
C ILE A 60 6.38 -8.69 16.62
N CYS A 61 7.59 -9.16 16.94
CA CYS A 61 8.01 -10.53 16.66
C CYS A 61 7.58 -11.54 17.74
N ASP A 62 7.12 -11.09 18.90
CA ASP A 62 6.70 -11.96 20.00
C ASP A 62 5.39 -12.69 19.67
N ALA A 63 5.43 -14.02 19.64
CA ALA A 63 4.27 -14.85 19.27
C ALA A 63 3.05 -14.66 20.18
N ARG A 64 3.26 -14.22 21.42
CA ARG A 64 2.18 -13.98 22.41
C ARG A 64 1.30 -12.80 22.00
N THR A 65 1.83 -11.86 21.22
CA THR A 65 1.11 -10.66 20.78
C THR A 65 0.15 -10.92 19.62
N LYS A 66 0.33 -12.03 18.88
CA LYS A 66 -0.42 -12.33 17.66
C LYS A 66 -0.42 -11.18 16.64
N SER A 67 0.72 -10.46 16.56
CA SER A 67 0.86 -9.28 15.70
C SER A 67 0.61 -9.62 14.22
N THR A 68 -0.27 -8.84 13.57
CA THR A 68 -0.51 -8.91 12.12
C THR A 68 0.67 -8.39 11.31
N GLY A 69 1.59 -7.64 11.94
CA GLY A 69 2.79 -7.09 11.32
C GLY A 69 4.03 -7.99 11.42
N LEU A 70 3.89 -9.20 11.98
CA LEU A 70 5.01 -10.15 12.19
C LEU A 70 5.85 -10.37 10.93
N TRP A 71 5.19 -10.48 9.77
CA TRP A 71 5.81 -10.76 8.47
C TRP A 71 6.88 -9.73 8.08
N ALA A 72 6.77 -8.49 8.54
CA ALA A 72 7.67 -7.40 8.15
C ALA A 72 9.10 -7.61 8.69
N PHE A 73 9.23 -8.27 9.84
CA PHE A 73 10.50 -8.35 10.57
C PHE A 73 10.98 -9.78 10.85
N ARG A 74 10.06 -10.75 10.95
CA ARG A 74 10.36 -12.14 11.37
C ARG A 74 11.46 -12.82 10.57
N THR A 75 11.45 -12.67 9.25
CA THR A 75 12.45 -13.31 8.36
C THR A 75 13.54 -12.34 7.91
N THR A 76 13.39 -11.06 8.23
CA THR A 76 14.26 -9.97 7.80
C THR A 76 15.38 -9.70 8.82
N ILE A 77 15.04 -9.65 10.11
CA ILE A 77 16.01 -9.38 11.20
C ILE A 77 16.60 -10.70 11.68
N LEU A 78 17.93 -10.76 11.82
CA LEU A 78 18.64 -11.94 12.31
C LEU A 78 18.14 -12.33 13.70
N GLY A 79 17.77 -13.60 13.90
CA GLY A 79 17.31 -14.11 15.20
C GLY A 79 15.82 -13.84 15.52
N ALA A 80 15.07 -13.17 14.63
CA ALA A 80 13.68 -12.80 14.90
C ALA A 80 12.70 -13.99 14.79
N ASP A 81 12.94 -14.93 13.87
CA ASP A 81 12.13 -16.16 13.79
C ASP A 81 12.38 -17.07 14.98
N GLU A 82 13.64 -17.24 15.38
CA GLU A 82 14.05 -18.01 16.56
C GLU A 82 13.41 -17.44 17.83
N PHE A 83 13.43 -16.11 17.98
CA PHE A 83 12.74 -15.41 19.06
C PHE A 83 11.22 -15.65 19.03
N HIS A 84 10.60 -15.59 17.84
CA HIS A 84 9.17 -15.88 17.68
C HIS A 84 8.83 -17.32 18.10
N GLN A 85 9.60 -18.32 17.65
CA GLN A 85 9.38 -19.72 18.04
C GLN A 85 9.61 -19.95 19.54
N ALA A 86 10.65 -19.33 20.12
CA ALA A 86 10.93 -19.43 21.54
C ALA A 86 9.79 -18.87 22.40
N THR A 87 9.28 -17.67 22.06
CA THR A 87 8.15 -17.05 22.75
C THR A 87 6.85 -17.82 22.57
N ARG A 88 6.65 -18.45 21.40
CA ARG A 88 5.52 -19.38 21.17
C ARG A 88 5.58 -20.59 22.10
N ALA A 89 6.77 -21.07 22.42
CA ALA A 89 7.02 -22.14 23.38
C ALA A 89 7.04 -21.66 24.85
N GLY A 90 6.64 -20.42 25.13
CA GLY A 90 6.60 -19.85 26.48
C GLY A 90 7.95 -19.39 27.03
N LYS A 91 9.01 -19.35 26.21
CA LYS A 91 10.33 -18.88 26.64
C LYS A 91 10.44 -17.36 26.51
N SER A 92 11.29 -16.76 27.35
CA SER A 92 11.69 -15.36 27.23
C SER A 92 13.06 -15.25 26.53
N GLY A 93 13.36 -14.09 25.96
CA GLY A 93 14.63 -13.85 25.26
C GLY A 93 14.66 -12.48 24.62
N SER A 94 15.58 -12.31 23.68
CA SER A 94 15.73 -11.09 22.86
C SER A 94 16.09 -11.48 21.44
N ILE A 95 15.81 -10.60 20.47
CA ILE A 95 16.22 -10.82 19.08
C ILE A 95 17.72 -10.61 18.98
N GLN A 96 18.44 -11.63 18.47
CA GLN A 96 19.90 -11.62 18.33
C GLN A 96 20.40 -10.43 17.50
N GLY A 97 19.70 -10.11 16.41
CA GLY A 97 20.09 -9.07 15.47
C GLY A 97 19.84 -7.64 15.95
N ILE A 98 19.33 -7.39 17.16
CA ILE A 98 19.04 -6.04 17.66
C ILE A 98 19.94 -5.70 18.85
N PHE A 99 20.90 -4.80 18.61
CA PHE A 99 21.90 -4.38 19.58
C PHE A 99 21.71 -2.91 19.95
N VAL A 100 21.63 -2.63 21.26
CA VAL A 100 21.59 -1.27 21.79
C VAL A 100 22.98 -0.97 22.36
N GLU A 101 23.71 -0.04 21.75
CA GLU A 101 25.04 0.34 22.24
C GLU A 101 24.95 1.33 23.40
N ASN A 102 23.99 2.25 23.32
CA ASN A 102 23.66 3.24 24.35
C ASN A 102 22.28 3.84 24.04
N ASP A 103 21.85 4.81 24.86
CA ASP A 103 20.55 5.49 24.74
C ASP A 103 20.24 6.06 23.35
N SER A 104 21.25 6.37 22.54
CA SER A 104 21.10 7.03 21.24
C SER A 104 21.57 6.19 20.05
N VAL A 105 22.13 5.00 20.24
CA VAL A 105 22.67 4.19 19.14
C VAL A 105 22.12 2.77 19.18
N LEU A 106 21.46 2.39 18.08
CA LEU A 106 20.88 1.08 17.85
C LEU A 106 21.49 0.48 16.58
N LYS A 107 21.88 -0.80 16.62
CA LYS A 107 22.26 -1.58 15.45
C LYS A 107 21.26 -2.68 15.19
N ILE A 108 20.84 -2.83 13.93
CA ILE A 108 19.98 -3.91 13.47
C ILE A 108 20.72 -4.70 12.39
N ARG A 109 20.91 -6.00 12.62
CA ARG A 109 21.50 -6.94 11.67
C ARG A 109 20.41 -7.73 10.96
N LEU A 110 20.42 -7.70 9.65
CA LEU A 110 19.50 -8.42 8.78
C LEU A 110 20.03 -9.82 8.43
N THR A 111 19.14 -10.70 7.98
CA THR A 111 19.50 -12.04 7.49
C THR A 111 20.19 -12.00 6.14
N LYS A 112 19.94 -10.96 5.34
CA LYS A 112 20.54 -10.70 4.02
C LYS A 112 20.42 -9.21 3.65
N PRO A 113 21.17 -8.72 2.65
CA PRO A 113 21.04 -7.34 2.20
C PRO A 113 19.63 -7.03 1.70
N PHE A 114 19.05 -5.95 2.21
CA PHE A 114 17.66 -5.56 1.88
C PHE A 114 17.50 -4.04 1.98
N ALA A 115 17.72 -3.34 0.86
CA ALA A 115 17.58 -1.90 0.75
C ALA A 115 16.19 -1.35 1.17
N PRO A 116 15.05 -2.01 0.87
CA PRO A 116 13.74 -1.54 1.31
C PRO A 116 13.51 -1.58 2.83
N PHE A 117 14.45 -2.12 3.63
CA PHE A 117 14.31 -2.22 5.09
C PHE A 117 13.93 -0.88 5.74
N LEU A 118 14.50 0.23 5.26
CA LEU A 118 14.14 1.56 5.73
C LEU A 118 12.68 1.93 5.45
N ALA A 119 12.14 1.55 4.27
CA ALA A 119 10.74 1.79 3.92
C ALA A 119 9.82 0.93 4.79
N VAL A 120 10.18 -0.33 5.05
CA VAL A 120 9.45 -1.22 5.97
C VAL A 120 9.34 -0.63 7.38
N LEU A 121 10.43 -0.03 7.90
CA LEU A 121 10.41 0.64 9.20
C LEU A 121 9.46 1.85 9.27
N THR A 122 8.98 2.37 8.14
CA THR A 122 8.03 3.49 8.13
C THR A 122 6.57 3.06 8.24
N MET A 123 6.28 1.76 8.15
CA MET A 123 4.95 1.22 8.35
C MET A 123 4.48 1.47 9.79
N PRO A 124 3.16 1.46 10.06
CA PRO A 124 2.64 1.57 11.42
C PRO A 124 3.21 0.52 12.39
N TYR A 125 3.59 -0.66 11.89
CA TYR A 125 4.25 -1.71 12.68
C TYR A 125 5.65 -1.33 13.18
N GLY A 126 6.30 -0.33 12.58
CA GLY A 126 7.57 0.25 13.05
C GLY A 126 7.41 1.37 14.08
N SER A 127 6.20 1.63 14.56
CA SER A 127 5.95 2.67 15.57
C SER A 127 6.62 2.34 16.90
N ILE A 128 7.21 3.36 17.53
CA ILE A 128 7.91 3.22 18.81
C ILE A 128 6.95 3.44 19.97
N ILE A 129 6.89 2.47 20.87
CA ILE A 129 5.98 2.45 22.01
C ILE A 129 6.78 2.26 23.32
N PRO A 130 6.32 2.84 24.45
CA PRO A 130 6.98 2.67 25.72
C PRO A 130 6.58 1.33 26.34
N ARG A 131 7.57 0.56 26.82
CA ARG A 131 7.36 -0.70 27.52
C ARG A 131 6.44 -0.54 28.73
N GLU A 132 6.59 0.58 29.44
CA GLU A 132 5.81 0.92 30.63
C GLU A 132 4.30 0.93 30.36
N ALA A 133 3.87 1.45 29.21
CA ALA A 133 2.45 1.46 28.86
C ALA A 133 1.92 0.05 28.59
N ILE A 134 2.73 -0.80 27.95
CA ILE A 134 2.33 -2.20 27.70
C ILE A 134 2.26 -2.99 29.01
N GLU A 135 3.21 -2.79 29.91
CA GLU A 135 3.20 -3.46 31.22
C GLU A 135 2.08 -2.95 32.13
N ALA A 136 1.79 -1.64 32.12
CA ALA A 136 0.75 -1.04 32.95
C ALA A 136 -0.67 -1.40 32.48
N TYR A 137 -0.91 -1.43 31.16
CA TYR A 137 -2.26 -1.57 30.59
C TYR A 137 -2.54 -2.95 29.99
N GLY A 138 -1.51 -3.76 29.72
CA GLY A 138 -1.67 -5.12 29.21
C GLY A 138 -2.52 -5.17 27.94
N ALA A 139 -3.60 -5.98 27.96
CA ALA A 139 -4.53 -6.09 26.83
C ALA A 139 -5.24 -4.77 26.50
N ASP A 140 -5.35 -3.85 27.46
CA ASP A 140 -6.09 -2.60 27.32
C ASP A 140 -5.23 -1.42 26.82
N HIS A 141 -3.95 -1.65 26.52
CA HIS A 141 -3.06 -0.60 26.00
C HIS A 141 -3.60 0.08 24.72
N GLY A 142 -4.45 -0.60 23.94
CA GLY A 142 -5.12 0.00 22.79
C GLY A 142 -6.14 1.09 23.15
N ARG A 143 -6.70 1.06 24.37
CA ARG A 143 -7.57 2.11 24.93
C ARG A 143 -6.79 3.17 25.71
N HIS A 144 -5.51 2.93 25.95
CA HIS A 144 -4.57 3.84 26.61
C HIS A 144 -3.31 4.05 25.75
N PRO A 145 -3.43 4.51 24.49
CA PRO A 145 -2.29 4.59 23.60
C PRO A 145 -1.35 5.72 24.04
N VAL A 146 -0.09 5.35 24.30
CA VAL A 146 0.99 6.28 24.64
C VAL A 146 2.01 6.27 23.49
N GLY A 147 2.22 7.43 22.87
CA GLY A 147 3.12 7.57 21.73
C GLY A 147 4.02 8.80 21.84
N THR A 148 4.59 9.20 20.71
CA THR A 148 5.45 10.40 20.58
C THR A 148 4.92 11.36 19.51
N GLY A 149 3.74 11.06 18.97
CA GLY A 149 3.14 11.75 17.83
C GLY A 149 2.66 13.18 18.13
N PRO A 150 2.20 13.89 17.09
CA PRO A 150 1.77 15.29 17.18
C PRO A 150 0.53 15.48 18.05
N PHE A 151 -0.33 14.46 18.16
CA PHE A 151 -1.53 14.50 18.98
C PHE A 151 -1.50 13.37 20.02
N MET A 152 -1.99 13.67 21.21
CA MET A 152 -2.13 12.77 22.35
C MET A 152 -3.57 12.29 22.43
N PHE A 153 -3.75 11.10 22.98
CA PHE A 153 -5.07 10.55 23.23
C PHE A 153 -5.85 11.43 24.22
N GLY A 154 -7.09 11.78 23.88
CA GLY A 154 -8.02 12.49 24.74
C GLY A 154 -9.06 11.53 25.30
N THR A 155 -10.29 11.59 24.76
CA THR A 155 -11.41 10.74 25.16
C THR A 155 -11.83 9.86 23.99
N TRP A 156 -12.28 8.63 24.29
CA TRP A 156 -12.88 7.74 23.31
C TRP A 156 -14.21 7.20 23.82
N ASN A 157 -15.30 7.71 23.23
CA ASN A 157 -16.63 7.13 23.35
C ASN A 157 -16.83 6.17 22.18
N GLN A 158 -16.87 4.88 22.50
CA GLN A 158 -16.96 3.81 21.51
C GLN A 158 -18.18 4.02 20.61
N ASP A 159 -17.99 3.82 19.31
CA ASP A 159 -19.00 3.99 18.26
C ASP A 159 -19.61 5.40 18.12
N ARG A 160 -19.06 6.40 18.83
CA ARG A 160 -19.55 7.79 18.77
C ARG A 160 -18.45 8.77 18.41
N GLU A 161 -17.41 8.90 19.23
CA GLU A 161 -16.41 9.95 19.06
C GLU A 161 -15.04 9.59 19.67
N LEU A 162 -13.97 9.98 18.99
CA LEU A 162 -12.60 10.02 19.50
C LEU A 162 -12.07 11.46 19.45
N THR A 163 -11.56 11.94 20.57
CA THR A 163 -10.88 13.23 20.67
C THR A 163 -9.38 13.03 20.85
N LEU A 164 -8.58 13.74 20.06
CA LEU A 164 -7.12 13.83 20.21
C LEU A 164 -6.74 15.28 20.53
N THR A 165 -5.82 15.48 21.45
CA THR A 165 -5.35 16.81 21.88
C THR A 165 -3.93 17.07 21.42
N ARG A 166 -3.56 18.33 21.21
CA ARG A 166 -2.21 18.72 20.81
C ARG A 166 -1.14 18.22 21.77
N ASN A 167 -0.04 17.67 21.25
CA ASN A 167 1.17 17.40 22.03
C ASN A 167 2.05 18.66 22.10
N PRO A 168 2.11 19.37 23.24
CA PRO A 168 2.90 20.60 23.36
C PRO A 168 4.41 20.35 23.29
N ARG A 169 4.86 19.11 23.47
CA ARG A 169 6.28 18.69 23.43
C ARG A 169 6.65 17.97 22.13
N TYR A 170 5.80 18.02 21.10
CA TYR A 170 6.14 17.39 19.83
C TYR A 170 7.44 17.96 19.25
N PHE A 171 8.30 17.08 18.75
CA PHE A 171 9.70 17.37 18.46
C PHE A 171 9.93 18.03 17.09
N LYS A 172 8.92 18.04 16.21
CA LYS A 172 9.05 18.67 14.89
C LYS A 172 8.67 20.15 14.92
N THR A 173 9.39 20.90 14.09
CA THR A 173 9.08 22.28 13.73
C THR A 173 8.82 22.40 12.22
N ASP A 174 8.18 23.48 11.82
CA ASP A 174 8.14 23.88 10.41
C ASP A 174 9.44 24.58 9.95
N SER A 175 9.44 25.05 8.71
CA SER A 175 10.59 25.70 8.07
C SER A 175 10.98 27.05 8.70
N VAL A 176 10.09 27.66 9.50
CA VAL A 176 10.35 28.93 10.21
C VAL A 176 10.52 28.70 11.71
N GLY A 177 10.65 27.45 12.15
CA GLY A 177 10.93 27.08 13.54
C GLY A 177 9.70 27.02 14.46
N ARG A 178 8.48 27.17 13.94
CA ARG A 178 7.26 27.03 14.76
C ARG A 178 6.99 25.55 15.04
N ARG A 179 6.72 25.23 16.31
CA ARG A 179 6.45 23.87 16.77
C ARG A 179 5.11 23.36 16.25
N LEU A 180 5.10 22.14 15.72
CA LEU A 180 3.91 21.41 15.30
C LEU A 180 3.29 20.64 16.48
N PRO A 181 2.02 20.19 16.40
CA PRO A 181 1.04 20.57 15.40
C PRO A 181 0.42 21.95 15.67
N TYR A 182 -0.29 22.49 14.67
CA TYR A 182 -0.99 23.77 14.81
C TYR A 182 -2.41 23.65 15.39
N LEU A 183 -3.12 22.54 15.14
CA LEU A 183 -4.43 22.29 15.72
C LEU A 183 -4.33 21.97 17.22
N GLU A 184 -5.26 22.50 18.00
CA GLU A 184 -5.37 22.20 19.44
C GLU A 184 -6.09 20.87 19.71
N THR A 185 -7.10 20.55 18.91
CA THR A 185 -7.94 19.35 19.11
C THR A 185 -8.42 18.81 17.77
N ILE A 186 -8.45 17.48 17.65
CA ILE A 186 -9.09 16.75 16.56
C ILE A 186 -10.26 15.97 17.16
N ARG A 187 -11.43 16.09 16.55
CA ARG A 187 -12.60 15.26 16.86
C ARG A 187 -12.91 14.37 15.67
N ILE A 188 -12.96 13.07 15.91
CA ILE A 188 -13.29 12.04 14.92
C ILE A 188 -14.66 11.48 15.34
N SER A 189 -15.68 11.67 14.51
CA SER A 189 -17.02 11.12 14.74
C SER A 189 -17.18 9.79 14.00
N PHE A 190 -17.76 8.80 14.66
CA PHE A 190 -18.05 7.50 14.07
C PHE A 190 -19.52 7.44 13.68
N LEU A 191 -19.80 7.63 12.39
CA LEU A 191 -21.16 7.52 11.85
C LEU A 191 -21.41 6.10 11.36
N ARG A 192 -22.58 5.54 11.70
CA ARG A 192 -22.97 4.17 11.28
C ARG A 192 -23.36 4.08 9.81
N ASP A 193 -23.84 5.17 9.23
CA ASP A 193 -24.29 5.24 7.84
C ASP A 193 -23.39 6.21 7.04
N PRO A 194 -22.52 5.70 6.15
CA PRO A 194 -21.66 6.52 5.29
C PRO A 194 -22.43 7.52 4.41
N LYS A 195 -23.70 7.24 4.08
CA LYS A 195 -24.53 8.17 3.30
C LYS A 195 -24.79 9.48 4.06
N ASN A 196 -24.88 9.39 5.39
CA ASN A 196 -25.08 10.56 6.22
C ASN A 196 -23.80 11.37 6.41
N GLU A 197 -22.61 10.77 6.28
CA GLU A 197 -21.33 11.48 6.47
C GLU A 197 -21.19 12.69 5.53
N PHE A 198 -21.39 12.48 4.23
CA PHE A 198 -21.29 13.56 3.24
C PHE A 198 -22.39 14.62 3.40
N LEU A 199 -23.59 14.20 3.80
CA LEU A 199 -24.71 15.12 4.01
C LEU A 199 -24.48 16.03 5.22
N GLU A 200 -24.00 15.48 6.34
CA GLU A 200 -23.66 16.23 7.54
C GLU A 200 -22.45 17.15 7.31
N PHE A 201 -21.44 16.69 6.57
CA PHE A 201 -20.36 17.54 6.09
C PHE A 201 -20.88 18.70 5.25
N SER A 202 -21.81 18.44 4.33
CA SER A 202 -22.42 19.47 3.49
C SER A 202 -23.24 20.49 4.29
N ARG A 203 -23.68 20.14 5.51
CA ARG A 203 -24.34 21.04 6.47
C ARG A 203 -23.36 21.78 7.39
N GLY A 204 -22.06 21.57 7.23
CA GLY A 204 -21.02 22.22 8.02
C GLY A 204 -20.71 21.54 9.36
N GLN A 205 -21.17 20.30 9.59
CA GLN A 205 -20.88 19.57 10.84
C GLN A 205 -19.46 18.99 10.88
N PHE A 206 -18.84 18.77 9.71
CA PHE A 206 -17.49 18.24 9.60
C PHE A 206 -16.59 19.12 8.75
N ASP A 207 -15.29 19.10 9.07
CA ASP A 207 -14.25 19.83 8.35
C ASP A 207 -13.72 19.08 7.12
N LEU A 208 -13.84 17.75 7.14
CA LEU A 208 -13.33 16.83 6.12
C LEU A 208 -14.16 15.55 6.12
N VAL A 209 -14.37 14.98 4.94
CA VAL A 209 -14.84 13.61 4.75
C VAL A 209 -13.84 12.82 3.92
N SER A 210 -13.56 11.60 4.37
CA SER A 210 -12.55 10.76 3.73
C SER A 210 -13.10 9.99 2.53
N ASN A 211 -14.42 9.84 2.44
CA ASN A 211 -15.07 9.18 1.34
C ASN A 211 -16.43 9.81 1.05
N VAL A 212 -16.84 9.76 -0.21
CA VAL A 212 -18.22 10.02 -0.64
C VAL A 212 -18.79 8.68 -1.05
N ASP A 213 -19.93 8.30 -0.47
CA ASP A 213 -20.63 7.06 -0.79
C ASP A 213 -20.93 6.98 -2.30
N GLU A 214 -20.85 5.77 -2.86
CA GLU A 214 -20.98 5.51 -4.29
C GLU A 214 -22.28 6.10 -4.87
N SER A 215 -23.37 6.08 -4.10
CA SER A 215 -24.67 6.62 -4.53
C SER A 215 -24.68 8.13 -4.74
N PHE A 216 -23.75 8.88 -4.12
CA PHE A 216 -23.63 10.33 -4.31
C PHE A 216 -22.55 10.72 -5.32
N VAL A 217 -21.67 9.80 -5.74
CA VAL A 217 -20.49 10.13 -6.56
C VAL A 217 -20.87 10.89 -7.83
N SER A 218 -21.87 10.41 -8.58
CA SER A 218 -22.32 11.06 -9.82
C SER A 218 -22.94 12.44 -9.61
N THR A 219 -23.49 12.69 -8.42
CA THR A 219 -24.10 13.97 -8.02
C THR A 219 -23.07 14.96 -7.50
N VAL A 220 -21.99 14.48 -6.89
CA VAL A 220 -20.97 15.30 -6.22
C VAL A 220 -19.78 15.60 -7.16
N PHE A 221 -19.42 14.65 -8.03
CA PHE A 221 -18.24 14.76 -8.87
C PHE A 221 -18.59 14.79 -10.36
N GLU A 222 -17.87 15.63 -11.09
CA GLU A 222 -17.72 15.54 -12.54
C GLU A 222 -16.91 14.28 -12.92
N PRO A 223 -16.99 13.77 -14.17
CA PRO A 223 -16.24 12.58 -14.58
C PRO A 223 -14.70 12.71 -14.44
N ASN A 224 -14.18 13.94 -14.42
CA ASN A 224 -12.76 14.22 -14.20
C ASN A 224 -12.37 14.20 -12.70
N GLY A 225 -13.32 14.06 -11.78
CA GLY A 225 -13.14 14.06 -10.33
C GLY A 225 -13.14 15.44 -9.67
N THR A 226 -13.48 16.53 -10.39
CA THR A 226 -13.75 17.84 -9.78
C THR A 226 -15.15 17.87 -9.18
N LEU A 227 -15.39 18.78 -8.22
CA LEU A 227 -16.70 18.91 -7.58
C LEU A 227 -17.71 19.61 -8.50
N ARG A 228 -18.95 19.11 -8.54
CA ARG A 228 -20.09 19.75 -9.23
C ARG A 228 -20.71 20.85 -8.36
N PRO A 229 -21.35 21.89 -8.93
CA PRO A 229 -22.23 22.77 -8.17
C PRO A 229 -23.38 21.98 -7.51
N PRO A 230 -23.79 22.31 -6.26
CA PRO A 230 -23.28 23.39 -5.40
C PRO A 230 -22.10 22.98 -4.50
N TYR A 231 -21.49 21.81 -4.74
CA TYR A 231 -20.39 21.26 -3.92
C TYR A 231 -19.02 21.84 -4.28
N ASP A 232 -18.89 22.53 -5.40
CA ASP A 232 -17.70 23.30 -5.80
C ASP A 232 -17.31 24.42 -4.81
N ARG A 233 -18.19 24.75 -3.86
CA ARG A 233 -17.87 25.54 -2.67
C ARG A 233 -16.87 24.87 -1.72
N PHE A 234 -16.69 23.55 -1.81
CA PHE A 234 -15.70 22.80 -1.03
C PHE A 234 -14.39 22.63 -1.80
N ARG A 235 -13.38 22.04 -1.16
CA ARG A 235 -12.12 21.67 -1.82
C ARG A 235 -12.02 20.16 -1.93
N VAL A 236 -11.39 19.69 -3.00
CA VAL A 236 -11.08 18.28 -3.22
C VAL A 236 -9.56 18.10 -3.37
N LEU A 237 -8.97 17.20 -2.59
CA LEU A 237 -7.64 16.67 -2.86
C LEU A 237 -7.79 15.38 -3.65
N LYS A 238 -6.99 15.23 -4.70
CA LYS A 238 -6.94 14.08 -5.59
C LYS A 238 -5.52 13.58 -5.72
N ARG A 239 -5.29 12.28 -5.47
CA ARG A 239 -3.96 11.66 -5.60
C ARG A 239 -4.11 10.21 -6.05
N ALA A 240 -3.27 9.76 -6.97
CA ALA A 240 -3.13 8.32 -7.22
C ALA A 240 -2.74 7.63 -5.90
N ALA A 241 -3.40 6.53 -5.60
CA ALA A 241 -3.05 5.65 -4.50
C ALA A 241 -1.88 4.77 -4.93
N ASN A 242 -1.15 4.23 -3.97
CA ASN A 242 -0.18 3.17 -4.17
C ASN A 242 -0.92 1.85 -4.42
N THR A 243 -1.73 1.79 -5.48
CA THR A 243 -2.47 0.61 -5.87
C THR A 243 -2.55 0.47 -7.38
N VAL A 244 -2.69 -0.77 -7.83
CA VAL A 244 -2.92 -1.11 -9.24
C VAL A 244 -4.00 -2.18 -9.33
N GLU A 245 -4.93 -1.98 -10.25
CA GLU A 245 -6.05 -2.86 -10.53
C GLU A 245 -5.78 -3.61 -11.82
N TYR A 246 -5.92 -4.93 -11.80
CA TYR A 246 -5.51 -5.79 -12.92
C TYR A 246 -6.34 -7.07 -13.02
N TYR A 247 -6.33 -7.67 -14.20
CA TYR A 247 -6.62 -9.09 -14.35
C TYR A 247 -5.33 -9.90 -14.40
N GLY A 248 -5.17 -10.85 -13.48
CA GLY A 248 -4.00 -11.72 -13.44
C GLY A 248 -4.20 -12.95 -14.31
N ILE A 249 -3.12 -13.44 -14.90
CA ILE A 249 -3.07 -14.64 -15.72
C ILE A 249 -2.15 -15.66 -15.07
N LEU A 250 -2.58 -16.92 -15.00
CA LEU A 250 -1.77 -18.01 -14.48
C LEU A 250 -0.74 -18.42 -15.54
N MET A 251 0.53 -18.31 -15.20
CA MET A 251 1.66 -18.54 -16.10
C MET A 251 2.31 -19.92 -15.91
N ASP A 252 1.84 -20.71 -14.95
CA ASP A 252 2.39 -22.03 -14.62
C ASP A 252 1.65 -23.15 -15.36
N THR A 253 2.30 -23.75 -16.35
CA THR A 253 1.74 -24.86 -17.16
C THR A 253 1.76 -26.22 -16.45
N SER A 254 2.40 -26.33 -15.28
CA SER A 254 2.37 -27.57 -14.50
C SER A 254 0.99 -27.82 -13.90
N LEU A 255 0.29 -26.73 -13.54
CA LEU A 255 -1.07 -26.76 -13.00
C LEU A 255 -2.12 -27.00 -14.09
N SER A 256 -3.22 -27.64 -13.71
CA SER A 256 -4.32 -27.99 -14.62
C SER A 256 -4.85 -26.77 -15.40
N MET A 257 -5.14 -25.68 -14.70
CA MET A 257 -5.71 -24.47 -15.31
C MET A 257 -4.73 -23.73 -16.20
N GLY A 258 -3.44 -23.74 -15.88
CA GLY A 258 -2.42 -23.18 -16.76
C GLY A 258 -2.27 -24.05 -18.00
N ARG A 259 -2.16 -25.37 -17.85
CA ARG A 259 -1.96 -26.31 -18.96
C ARG A 259 -3.02 -26.19 -20.05
N THR A 260 -4.28 -26.02 -19.69
CA THR A 260 -5.42 -25.94 -20.63
C THR A 260 -5.69 -24.54 -21.16
N SER A 261 -5.17 -23.50 -20.51
CA SER A 261 -5.40 -22.11 -20.90
C SER A 261 -4.62 -21.72 -22.15
N PRO A 262 -5.25 -21.07 -23.15
CA PRO A 262 -4.52 -20.49 -24.28
C PRO A 262 -3.66 -19.27 -23.86
N LEU A 263 -3.97 -18.64 -22.71
CA LEU A 263 -3.31 -17.40 -22.27
C LEU A 263 -1.85 -17.61 -21.90
N VAL A 264 -1.52 -18.68 -21.17
CA VAL A 264 -0.13 -18.91 -20.71
C VAL A 264 0.81 -19.16 -21.88
N ARG A 265 0.34 -19.87 -22.92
CA ARG A 265 1.17 -20.30 -24.05
C ARG A 265 1.43 -19.20 -25.07
N ASN A 266 0.61 -18.15 -25.08
CA ASN A 266 0.63 -17.17 -26.15
C ASN A 266 0.73 -15.74 -25.64
N ARG A 267 1.94 -15.17 -25.74
CA ARG A 267 2.19 -13.78 -25.35
C ARG A 267 1.39 -12.78 -26.20
N PHE A 268 1.19 -13.06 -27.49
CA PHE A 268 0.47 -12.15 -28.39
C PHE A 268 -1.01 -12.09 -28.01
N LEU A 269 -1.60 -13.21 -27.56
CA LEU A 269 -2.96 -13.20 -27.02
C LEU A 269 -3.07 -12.31 -25.78
N ARG A 270 -2.15 -12.44 -24.81
CA ARG A 270 -2.16 -11.61 -23.59
C ARG A 270 -1.97 -10.11 -23.89
N GLN A 271 -1.09 -9.80 -24.84
CA GLN A 271 -0.88 -8.43 -25.33
C GLN A 271 -2.12 -7.90 -26.06
N ALA A 272 -2.76 -8.70 -26.92
CA ALA A 272 -3.99 -8.31 -27.63
C ALA A 272 -5.10 -7.92 -26.66
N LEU A 273 -5.31 -8.71 -25.59
CA LEU A 273 -6.31 -8.40 -24.57
C LEU A 273 -6.03 -7.08 -23.84
N ASN A 274 -4.76 -6.69 -23.69
CA ASN A 274 -4.39 -5.40 -23.10
C ASN A 274 -4.65 -4.22 -24.05
N TYR A 275 -4.30 -4.35 -25.34
CA TYR A 275 -4.52 -3.31 -26.36
C TYR A 275 -5.99 -3.07 -26.67
N ALA A 276 -6.84 -4.09 -26.48
CA ALA A 276 -8.28 -4.01 -26.70
C ALA A 276 -9.06 -3.18 -25.65
N ILE A 277 -8.42 -2.69 -24.59
CA ILE A 277 -9.11 -2.01 -23.47
C ILE A 277 -8.89 -0.49 -23.51
N ASP A 278 -9.98 0.23 -23.72
CA ASP A 278 -10.14 1.66 -23.49
C ASP A 278 -10.29 1.96 -21.99
N ARG A 279 -9.13 2.10 -21.34
CA ARG A 279 -9.01 2.44 -19.93
C ARG A 279 -9.51 3.86 -19.62
N HIS A 280 -9.45 4.78 -20.59
CA HIS A 280 -9.95 6.14 -20.41
C HIS A 280 -11.47 6.14 -20.28
N ARG A 281 -12.18 5.38 -21.13
CA ARG A 281 -13.64 5.22 -21.03
C ARG A 281 -14.04 4.59 -19.71
N ILE A 282 -13.35 3.54 -19.26
CA ILE A 282 -13.63 2.90 -17.96
C ILE A 282 -13.49 3.91 -16.82
N VAL A 283 -12.37 4.64 -16.76
CA VAL A 283 -12.11 5.61 -15.69
C VAL A 283 -13.13 6.76 -15.71
N THR A 284 -13.51 7.23 -16.90
CA THR A 284 -14.40 8.38 -17.07
C THR A 284 -15.84 8.03 -16.69
N TYR A 285 -16.37 6.92 -17.23
CA TYR A 285 -17.80 6.61 -17.15
C TYR A 285 -18.17 5.66 -16.02
N LEU A 286 -17.23 4.85 -15.52
CA LEU A 286 -17.50 3.88 -14.45
C LEU A 286 -16.86 4.26 -13.11
N LEU A 287 -15.79 5.06 -13.12
CA LEU A 287 -15.08 5.45 -11.90
C LEU A 287 -15.26 6.92 -11.52
N ASN A 288 -15.87 7.75 -12.37
CA ASN A 288 -16.13 9.18 -12.10
C ASN A 288 -14.88 9.91 -11.53
N GLY A 289 -13.71 9.66 -12.14
CA GLY A 289 -12.45 10.29 -11.74
C GLY A 289 -11.73 9.63 -10.56
N ARG A 290 -12.27 8.54 -9.98
CA ARG A 290 -11.67 7.73 -8.89
C ARG A 290 -10.65 6.69 -9.39
N GLY A 291 -10.09 6.91 -10.57
CA GLY A 291 -9.01 6.12 -11.12
C GLY A 291 -8.15 6.94 -12.07
N GLN A 292 -6.98 6.40 -12.39
CA GLN A 292 -6.11 6.86 -13.47
C GLN A 292 -5.82 5.67 -14.39
N PRO A 293 -5.96 5.80 -15.72
CA PRO A 293 -5.67 4.71 -16.65
C PRO A 293 -4.26 4.12 -16.42
N ALA A 294 -4.15 2.80 -16.29
CA ALA A 294 -2.88 2.13 -16.07
C ALA A 294 -2.12 1.99 -17.40
N LEU A 295 -1.26 2.97 -17.68
CA LEU A 295 -0.61 3.18 -18.97
C LEU A 295 0.91 2.90 -18.95
N ASN A 296 1.49 2.67 -17.78
CA ASN A 296 2.94 2.60 -17.58
C ASN A 296 3.40 1.36 -16.81
N GLY A 297 2.56 0.34 -16.69
CA GLY A 297 2.92 -0.93 -16.07
C GLY A 297 2.48 -1.03 -14.61
N VAL A 298 3.35 -1.62 -13.79
CA VAL A 298 3.02 -2.14 -12.47
C VAL A 298 2.94 -1.03 -11.42
N LEU A 299 3.90 -0.11 -11.44
CA LEU A 299 4.01 0.93 -10.43
C LEU A 299 2.97 2.03 -10.67
N PRO A 300 2.21 2.43 -9.64
CA PRO A 300 1.33 3.58 -9.73
C PRO A 300 2.12 4.90 -9.73
N PRO A 301 1.59 6.00 -10.31
CA PRO A 301 2.27 7.29 -10.41
C PRO A 301 2.69 7.93 -9.08
N SER A 302 2.07 7.53 -7.97
CA SER A 302 2.46 7.99 -6.63
C SER A 302 3.62 7.22 -6.02
N MET A 303 4.02 6.08 -6.59
CA MET A 303 5.11 5.26 -6.10
C MET A 303 6.46 5.91 -6.43
N PRO A 304 7.37 6.11 -5.45
CA PRO A 304 8.74 6.46 -5.75
C PRO A 304 9.34 5.49 -6.77
N GLY A 305 10.05 5.99 -7.79
CA GLY A 305 10.64 5.16 -8.84
C GLY A 305 9.74 4.89 -10.05
N PHE A 306 8.46 5.29 -9.99
CA PHE A 306 7.59 5.34 -11.16
C PHE A 306 8.25 6.11 -12.31
N SER A 307 8.15 5.57 -13.52
CA SER A 307 8.66 6.24 -14.71
C SER A 307 7.68 6.15 -15.88
N SER A 308 7.42 7.30 -16.51
CA SER A 308 6.67 7.36 -17.76
C SER A 308 7.41 6.74 -18.96
N SER A 309 8.69 6.38 -18.81
CA SER A 309 9.48 5.69 -19.84
C SER A 309 9.10 4.22 -20.03
N VAL A 310 8.48 3.59 -19.01
CA VAL A 310 7.95 2.23 -19.13
C VAL A 310 6.77 2.26 -20.11
N LYS A 311 6.93 1.54 -21.23
CA LYS A 311 5.98 1.55 -22.33
C LYS A 311 4.89 0.51 -22.10
N GLY A 312 3.84 0.91 -21.38
CA GLY A 312 2.62 0.12 -21.23
C GLY A 312 1.73 0.12 -22.46
N TYR A 313 0.51 -0.37 -22.28
CA TYR A 313 -0.48 -0.48 -23.35
C TYR A 313 -1.28 0.81 -23.54
N ARG A 314 -1.70 1.07 -24.78
CA ARG A 314 -2.72 2.07 -25.13
C ARG A 314 -3.89 1.34 -25.77
N TYR A 315 -5.05 1.99 -25.86
CA TYR A 315 -6.17 1.40 -26.58
C TYR A 315 -5.87 1.45 -28.08
N ASP A 316 -5.76 0.28 -28.69
CA ASP A 316 -5.49 0.08 -30.10
C ASP A 316 -6.15 -1.24 -30.55
N PRO A 317 -7.43 -1.20 -30.97
CA PRO A 317 -8.15 -2.41 -31.38
C PRO A 317 -7.59 -3.03 -32.67
N ASP A 318 -6.90 -2.27 -33.52
CA ASP A 318 -6.30 -2.80 -34.75
C ASP A 318 -5.02 -3.57 -34.45
N GLU A 319 -4.17 -3.05 -33.56
CA GLU A 319 -3.03 -3.80 -33.03
C GLU A 319 -3.49 -5.04 -32.28
N ALA A 320 -4.57 -4.96 -31.50
CA ALA A 320 -5.15 -6.11 -30.82
C ALA A 320 -5.59 -7.21 -31.83
N ARG A 321 -6.26 -6.85 -32.93
CA ARG A 321 -6.62 -7.81 -34.00
C ARG A 321 -5.40 -8.40 -34.69
N ARG A 322 -4.37 -7.59 -34.95
CA ARG A 322 -3.10 -8.06 -35.53
C ARG A 322 -2.42 -9.08 -34.63
N LEU A 323 -2.35 -8.79 -33.32
CA LEU A 323 -1.77 -9.69 -32.31
C LEU A 323 -2.60 -10.95 -32.14
N LEU A 324 -3.94 -10.89 -32.21
CA LEU A 324 -4.80 -12.06 -32.24
C LEU A 324 -4.52 -12.96 -33.45
N ALA A 325 -4.30 -12.38 -34.64
CA ALA A 325 -3.94 -13.15 -35.83
C ALA A 325 -2.58 -13.83 -35.66
N LEU A 326 -1.57 -13.12 -35.14
CA LEU A 326 -0.27 -13.70 -34.77
C LEU A 326 -0.37 -14.78 -33.69
N ALA A 327 -1.37 -14.67 -32.81
CA ALA A 327 -1.66 -15.68 -31.81
C ALA A 327 -2.32 -16.95 -32.39
N GLY A 328 -2.67 -16.96 -33.68
CA GLY A 328 -3.38 -18.05 -34.34
C GLY A 328 -4.91 -17.96 -34.24
N TYR A 329 -5.44 -16.82 -33.78
CA TYR A 329 -6.86 -16.58 -33.56
C TYR A 329 -7.37 -15.34 -34.31
N PRO A 330 -7.26 -15.27 -35.65
CA PRO A 330 -7.67 -14.09 -36.40
C PRO A 330 -9.14 -13.75 -36.13
N ASN A 331 -9.39 -12.53 -35.64
CA ASN A 331 -10.71 -12.06 -35.19
C ASN A 331 -11.38 -13.00 -34.15
N GLY A 332 -10.57 -13.62 -33.28
CA GLY A 332 -11.01 -14.54 -32.23
C GLY A 332 -11.44 -15.93 -32.72
N LYS A 333 -11.37 -16.21 -34.03
CA LYS A 333 -11.78 -17.52 -34.58
C LYS A 333 -10.89 -18.64 -34.00
N GLY A 334 -11.52 -19.68 -33.46
CA GLY A 334 -10.83 -20.82 -32.86
C GLY A 334 -10.35 -20.60 -31.41
N LEU A 335 -10.49 -19.39 -30.86
CA LEU A 335 -10.19 -19.14 -29.45
C LEU A 335 -11.36 -19.66 -28.59
N PRO A 336 -11.12 -20.54 -27.60
CA PRO A 336 -12.16 -20.94 -26.68
C PRO A 336 -12.63 -19.75 -25.83
N THR A 337 -13.87 -19.80 -25.35
CA THR A 337 -14.38 -18.81 -24.39
C THR A 337 -13.48 -18.77 -23.16
N LEU A 338 -12.99 -17.59 -22.81
CA LEU A 338 -12.20 -17.40 -21.59
C LEU A 338 -13.13 -17.24 -20.40
N LEU A 339 -12.73 -17.75 -19.23
CA LEU A 339 -13.46 -17.53 -17.98
C LEU A 339 -12.73 -16.50 -17.13
N LEU A 340 -13.34 -15.34 -16.90
CA LEU A 340 -12.85 -14.32 -15.97
C LEU A 340 -13.59 -14.46 -14.63
N GLN A 341 -12.86 -14.86 -13.58
CA GLN A 341 -13.42 -14.87 -12.22
C GLN A 341 -13.15 -13.54 -11.49
N LEU A 342 -14.13 -13.07 -10.72
CA LEU A 342 -14.03 -11.84 -9.93
C LEU A 342 -14.75 -11.98 -8.57
N GLY A 343 -14.47 -11.07 -7.64
CA GLY A 343 -15.25 -10.92 -6.41
C GLY A 343 -16.64 -10.33 -6.69
N ASN A 344 -17.60 -10.61 -5.81
CA ASN A 344 -19.03 -10.30 -5.93
C ASN A 344 -19.44 -8.83 -5.67
N SER A 345 -18.59 -7.85 -5.98
CA SER A 345 -18.94 -6.42 -5.83
C SER A 345 -19.53 -5.85 -7.13
N GLN A 346 -20.57 -5.01 -7.01
CA GLN A 346 -21.25 -4.39 -8.16
C GLN A 346 -20.28 -3.57 -9.03
N ARG A 347 -19.40 -2.77 -8.41
CA ARG A 347 -18.39 -1.99 -9.12
C ARG A 347 -17.46 -2.89 -9.94
N THR A 348 -17.01 -4.01 -9.37
CA THR A 348 -16.16 -4.97 -10.08
C THR A 348 -16.89 -5.61 -11.26
N ALA A 349 -18.16 -5.99 -11.07
CA ALA A 349 -19.00 -6.58 -12.12
C ALA A 349 -19.18 -5.63 -13.31
N SER A 350 -19.57 -4.36 -13.06
CA SER A 350 -19.80 -3.38 -14.14
C SER A 350 -18.53 -3.06 -14.94
N ILE A 351 -17.36 -3.04 -14.31
CA ILE A 351 -16.07 -2.88 -15.01
C ILE A 351 -15.75 -4.12 -15.87
N ALA A 352 -16.03 -5.31 -15.34
CA ALA A 352 -15.80 -6.56 -16.07
C ALA A 352 -16.73 -6.70 -17.29
N GLU A 353 -18.00 -6.32 -17.18
CA GLU A 353 -18.96 -6.28 -18.28
C GLU A 353 -18.52 -5.31 -19.39
N ALA A 354 -18.04 -4.12 -19.02
CA ALA A 354 -17.54 -3.15 -20.00
C ALA A 354 -16.28 -3.64 -20.73
N ILE A 355 -15.39 -4.39 -20.07
CA ILE A 355 -14.22 -4.99 -20.71
C ILE A 355 -14.59 -6.20 -21.55
N GLN A 356 -15.54 -7.04 -21.08
CA GLN A 356 -16.10 -8.15 -21.83
C GLN A 356 -16.68 -7.66 -23.17
N ALA A 357 -17.42 -6.54 -23.16
CA ALA A 357 -17.94 -5.92 -24.39
C ALA A 357 -16.81 -5.47 -25.34
N GLN A 358 -15.76 -4.83 -24.83
CA GLN A 358 -14.62 -4.41 -25.65
C GLN A 358 -13.82 -5.58 -26.24
N TRP A 359 -13.64 -6.66 -25.49
CA TRP A 359 -13.06 -7.90 -26.01
C TRP A 359 -13.92 -8.57 -27.08
N LYS A 360 -15.25 -8.46 -26.96
CA LYS A 360 -16.19 -8.96 -27.98
C LYS A 360 -16.02 -8.25 -29.33
N GLU A 361 -15.67 -6.96 -29.35
CA GLU A 361 -15.42 -6.17 -30.57
C GLU A 361 -14.22 -6.67 -31.41
N ILE A 362 -13.31 -7.43 -30.80
CA ILE A 362 -12.19 -8.10 -31.48
C ILE A 362 -12.41 -9.61 -31.63
N GLY A 363 -13.61 -10.10 -31.29
CA GLY A 363 -14.03 -11.49 -31.44
C GLY A 363 -13.68 -12.40 -30.26
N VAL A 364 -13.16 -11.87 -29.15
CA VAL A 364 -12.85 -12.66 -27.95
C VAL A 364 -14.11 -12.80 -27.09
N ASN A 365 -14.52 -14.03 -26.85
CA ASN A 365 -15.64 -14.33 -25.94
C ASN A 365 -15.12 -14.58 -24.53
N VAL A 366 -15.74 -13.93 -23.55
CA VAL A 366 -15.42 -14.12 -22.13
C VAL A 366 -16.69 -14.38 -21.34
N GLU A 367 -16.65 -15.33 -20.42
CA GLU A 367 -17.69 -15.58 -19.41
C GLU A 367 -17.25 -14.97 -18.07
N LEU A 368 -18.18 -14.34 -17.35
CA LEU A 368 -17.92 -13.74 -16.05
C LEU A 368 -18.44 -14.64 -14.93
N ARG A 369 -17.57 -14.98 -13.96
CA ARG A 369 -17.95 -15.75 -12.76
C ARG A 369 -17.68 -14.94 -11.51
N GLN A 370 -18.73 -14.65 -10.75
CA GLN A 370 -18.63 -13.99 -9.46
C GLN A 370 -18.62 -15.01 -8.33
N VAL A 371 -17.72 -14.83 -7.37
CA VAL A 371 -17.68 -15.62 -6.13
C VAL A 371 -17.43 -14.69 -4.94
N ASP A 372 -17.68 -15.17 -3.73
CA ASP A 372 -17.32 -14.45 -2.50
C ASP A 372 -15.82 -14.11 -2.46
N PHE A 373 -15.45 -12.92 -1.97
CA PHE A 373 -14.09 -12.40 -2.12
C PHE A 373 -13.01 -13.21 -1.35
N PRO A 374 -13.22 -13.61 -0.08
CA PRO A 374 -12.35 -14.58 0.58
C PRO A 374 -12.13 -15.88 -0.22
N GLN A 375 -13.20 -16.48 -0.74
CA GLN A 375 -13.10 -17.69 -1.57
C GLN A 375 -12.33 -17.40 -2.87
N HIS A 376 -12.62 -16.26 -3.51
CA HIS A 376 -11.90 -15.80 -4.71
C HIS A 376 -10.39 -15.76 -4.49
N LEU A 377 -9.93 -15.09 -3.43
CA LEU A 377 -8.50 -14.95 -3.13
C LEU A 377 -7.84 -16.31 -2.82
N SER A 378 -8.55 -17.22 -2.15
CA SER A 378 -8.04 -18.57 -1.90
C SER A 378 -7.78 -19.32 -3.21
N MET A 379 -8.71 -19.27 -4.17
CA MET A 379 -8.56 -19.92 -5.47
C MET A 379 -7.42 -19.29 -6.30
N VAL A 380 -7.26 -17.97 -6.25
CA VAL A 380 -6.13 -17.26 -6.89
C VAL A 380 -4.79 -17.76 -6.33
N ARG A 381 -4.65 -17.84 -5.00
CA ARG A 381 -3.41 -18.32 -4.37
C ARG A 381 -3.13 -19.80 -4.65
N ALA A 382 -4.17 -20.62 -4.72
CA ALA A 382 -4.06 -22.04 -5.04
C ALA A 382 -3.63 -22.30 -6.50
N GLY A 383 -3.86 -21.34 -7.40
CA GLY A 383 -3.61 -21.51 -8.84
C GLY A 383 -4.77 -22.20 -9.57
N ASP A 384 -5.98 -22.09 -9.04
CA ASP A 384 -7.19 -22.75 -9.55
C ASP A 384 -7.90 -21.93 -10.65
N LEU A 385 -7.30 -20.81 -11.10
CA LEU A 385 -7.89 -19.88 -12.05
C LEU A 385 -6.88 -19.54 -13.14
N ALA A 386 -7.31 -19.56 -14.40
CA ALA A 386 -6.48 -19.13 -15.53
C ALA A 386 -6.45 -17.60 -15.71
N LEU A 387 -7.58 -16.94 -15.39
CA LEU A 387 -7.78 -15.50 -15.52
C LEU A 387 -8.68 -15.01 -14.37
N TRP A 388 -8.23 -14.00 -13.61
CA TRP A 388 -8.96 -13.49 -12.45
C TRP A 388 -8.80 -11.97 -12.28
N ARG A 389 -9.72 -11.32 -11.57
CA ARG A 389 -9.58 -9.91 -11.15
C ARG A 389 -9.02 -9.79 -9.74
N THR A 390 -7.97 -9.00 -9.56
CA THR A 390 -7.54 -8.55 -8.23
C THR A 390 -6.91 -7.16 -8.28
N SER A 391 -6.42 -6.69 -7.15
CA SER A 391 -5.65 -5.46 -7.00
C SER A 391 -4.42 -5.71 -6.13
N TRP A 392 -3.38 -4.90 -6.29
CA TRP A 392 -2.30 -4.80 -5.32
C TRP A 392 -2.32 -3.44 -4.63
N ILE A 393 -2.08 -3.42 -3.33
CA ILE A 393 -1.94 -2.21 -2.51
C ILE A 393 -0.54 -2.25 -1.89
N GLY A 394 0.25 -1.20 -2.10
CA GLY A 394 1.60 -1.12 -1.58
C GLY A 394 1.63 -0.99 -0.07
N ASP A 395 2.25 -1.95 0.62
CA ASP A 395 2.39 -1.94 2.09
C ASP A 395 3.33 -0.82 2.58
N TYR A 396 4.38 -0.57 1.80
CA TYR A 396 5.36 0.49 1.97
C TYR A 396 5.79 0.99 0.58
N PRO A 397 6.22 2.25 0.46
CA PRO A 397 6.44 2.87 -0.84
C PRO A 397 7.86 2.61 -1.35
N ASP A 398 8.13 1.35 -1.66
CA ASP A 398 9.31 0.92 -2.41
C ASP A 398 8.83 0.06 -3.60
N PRO A 399 9.32 0.29 -4.83
CA PRO A 399 8.96 -0.52 -6.01
C PRO A 399 9.13 -2.02 -5.81
N GLU A 400 10.07 -2.41 -4.96
CA GLU A 400 10.30 -3.79 -4.58
C GLU A 400 9.01 -4.51 -4.18
N ASN A 401 8.12 -3.85 -3.43
CA ASN A 401 6.90 -4.47 -2.92
C ASN A 401 5.93 -4.88 -4.05
N PHE A 402 5.92 -4.12 -5.16
CA PHE A 402 5.11 -4.42 -6.34
C PHE A 402 5.79 -5.42 -7.26
N LEU A 403 7.11 -5.37 -7.38
CA LEU A 403 7.85 -6.24 -8.30
C LEU A 403 8.19 -7.60 -7.70
N ALA A 404 8.13 -7.73 -6.38
CA ALA A 404 8.15 -9.00 -5.66
C ALA A 404 7.07 -9.99 -6.15
N LEU A 405 5.99 -9.48 -6.75
CA LEU A 405 4.87 -10.25 -7.29
C LEU A 405 5.20 -11.07 -8.55
N PHE A 406 6.41 -10.93 -9.09
CA PHE A 406 6.83 -11.60 -10.32
C PHE A 406 8.13 -12.42 -10.15
N ILE A 407 8.53 -12.66 -8.90
CA ILE A 407 9.80 -13.33 -8.56
C ILE A 407 9.55 -14.83 -8.30
N HIS A 408 10.47 -15.68 -8.76
CA HIS A 408 10.37 -17.14 -8.62
C HIS A 408 10.24 -17.57 -7.16
N ALA A 409 11.12 -17.05 -6.29
CA ALA A 409 11.15 -17.42 -4.88
C ALA A 409 9.86 -17.02 -4.13
N ASN A 410 9.05 -16.15 -4.74
CA ASN A 410 7.82 -15.60 -4.19
C ASN A 410 6.57 -16.29 -4.75
N ILE A 411 6.69 -17.38 -5.51
CA ILE A 411 5.53 -18.12 -6.07
C ILE A 411 4.55 -18.54 -4.96
N ALA A 412 3.26 -18.28 -5.19
CA ALA A 412 2.18 -18.72 -4.32
C ALA A 412 2.11 -20.27 -4.25
N PRO A 413 1.73 -20.86 -3.09
CA PRO A 413 1.10 -20.23 -1.94
C PRO A 413 2.06 -19.60 -0.92
N ASN A 414 3.36 -19.87 -1.05
CA ASN A 414 4.37 -19.48 -0.06
C ASN A 414 4.85 -18.02 -0.19
N GLY A 415 4.57 -17.38 -1.33
CA GLY A 415 4.78 -15.95 -1.52
C GLY A 415 3.64 -15.28 -2.30
N PRO A 416 3.82 -13.99 -2.64
CA PRO A 416 2.78 -13.17 -3.27
C PRO A 416 2.70 -13.25 -4.80
N ASN A 417 3.61 -13.95 -5.49
CA ASN A 417 3.55 -14.16 -6.94
C ASN A 417 2.45 -15.16 -7.31
N THR A 418 1.22 -14.67 -7.47
CA THR A 418 0.05 -15.46 -7.84
C THR A 418 -0.04 -15.72 -9.35
N THR A 419 0.68 -14.95 -10.17
CA THR A 419 0.80 -15.26 -11.61
C THR A 419 1.62 -16.51 -11.85
N ARG A 420 2.52 -16.84 -10.91
CA ARG A 420 3.50 -17.92 -11.02
C ARG A 420 4.38 -17.79 -12.26
N ILE A 421 4.61 -16.56 -12.73
CA ILE A 421 5.64 -16.31 -13.73
C ILE A 421 6.99 -16.69 -13.12
N ASP A 422 7.79 -17.40 -13.91
CA ASP A 422 9.08 -17.93 -13.51
C ASP A 422 10.12 -17.52 -14.55
N ARG A 423 10.92 -16.50 -14.21
CA ARG A 423 11.95 -15.96 -15.11
C ARG A 423 13.20 -15.51 -14.37
N ARG A 424 14.34 -16.01 -14.85
CA ARG A 424 15.66 -15.71 -14.26
C ARG A 424 16.13 -14.26 -14.46
N ASP A 425 15.68 -13.59 -15.52
CA ASP A 425 16.04 -12.20 -15.78
C ASP A 425 15.36 -11.25 -14.78
N LEU A 426 14.08 -11.47 -14.45
CA LEU A 426 13.39 -10.79 -13.35
C LEU A 426 14.06 -11.06 -12.01
N ASP A 427 14.37 -12.33 -11.69
CA ASP A 427 15.02 -12.69 -10.42
C ASP A 427 16.40 -12.01 -10.26
N SER A 428 17.18 -11.95 -11.34
CA SER A 428 18.52 -11.34 -11.33
C SER A 428 18.46 -9.82 -11.11
N LEU A 429 17.56 -9.13 -11.82
CA LEU A 429 17.36 -7.69 -11.66
C LEU A 429 16.84 -7.34 -10.27
N TYR A 430 15.89 -8.12 -9.76
CA TYR A 430 15.34 -7.95 -8.42
C TYR A 430 16.40 -8.13 -7.35
N ALA A 431 17.17 -9.22 -7.41
CA ALA A 431 18.25 -9.47 -6.46
C ALA A 431 19.30 -8.36 -6.45
N ALA A 432 19.67 -7.81 -7.62
CA ALA A 432 20.56 -6.67 -7.71
C ALA A 432 19.96 -5.41 -7.06
N ALA A 433 18.66 -5.15 -7.30
CA ALA A 433 17.96 -3.98 -6.76
C ALA A 433 17.76 -4.02 -5.24
N LEU A 434 17.91 -5.20 -4.59
CA LEU A 434 17.87 -5.32 -3.13
C LEU A 434 19.16 -4.82 -2.44
N SER A 435 20.23 -4.53 -3.19
CA SER A 435 21.48 -4.09 -2.60
C SER A 435 21.37 -2.67 -2.01
N PRO A 436 21.64 -2.46 -0.70
CA PRO A 436 21.62 -1.13 -0.10
C PRO A 436 22.84 -0.28 -0.45
N ARG A 437 23.76 -0.82 -1.28
CA ARG A 437 24.89 -0.08 -1.84
C ARG A 437 24.52 0.75 -3.06
N LEU A 438 23.41 0.40 -3.71
CA LEU A 438 22.88 1.18 -4.82
C LEU A 438 22.11 2.38 -4.25
N SER A 439 22.28 3.52 -4.90
CA SER A 439 21.40 4.68 -4.72
C SER A 439 19.96 4.32 -5.08
N PHE A 440 19.02 5.15 -4.62
CA PHE A 440 17.62 4.97 -4.97
C PHE A 440 17.40 4.99 -6.51
N ASP A 441 18.07 5.89 -7.23
CA ASP A 441 17.92 6.03 -8.68
C ASP A 441 18.46 4.82 -9.45
N GLU A 442 19.60 4.25 -9.01
CA GLU A 442 20.15 3.02 -9.59
C GLU A 442 19.20 1.84 -9.38
N ARG A 443 18.59 1.72 -8.19
CA ARG A 443 17.55 0.71 -7.92
C ARG A 443 16.32 0.94 -8.78
N ALA A 444 15.85 2.18 -8.89
CA ALA A 444 14.70 2.55 -9.72
C ALA A 444 14.91 2.17 -11.19
N ALA A 445 16.12 2.36 -11.75
CA ALA A 445 16.44 1.93 -13.11
C ALA A 445 16.33 0.40 -13.30
N LEU A 446 16.75 -0.40 -12.32
CA LEU A 446 16.59 -1.85 -12.34
C LEU A 446 15.11 -2.24 -12.29
N TYR A 447 14.33 -1.60 -11.42
CA TYR A 447 12.89 -1.82 -11.30
C TYR A 447 12.13 -1.44 -12.58
N GLN A 448 12.47 -0.34 -13.23
CA GLN A 448 11.88 0.06 -14.51
C GLN A 448 12.17 -0.97 -15.62
N ARG A 449 13.36 -1.57 -15.62
CA ARG A 449 13.69 -2.65 -16.56
C ARG A 449 12.86 -3.91 -16.28
N MET A 450 12.64 -4.24 -15.01
CA MET A 450 11.74 -5.33 -14.63
C MET A 450 10.30 -5.05 -15.06
N GLU A 451 9.80 -3.83 -14.84
CA GLU A 451 8.46 -3.44 -15.30
C GLU A 451 8.30 -3.60 -16.80
N GLN A 452 9.31 -3.20 -17.59
CA GLN A 452 9.29 -3.37 -19.04
C GLN A 452 9.18 -4.85 -19.44
N ILE A 453 9.90 -5.76 -18.76
CA ILE A 453 9.78 -7.21 -18.96
C ILE A 453 8.38 -7.70 -18.58
N VAL A 454 7.83 -7.28 -17.44
CA VAL A 454 6.49 -7.66 -17.00
C VAL A 454 5.44 -7.19 -18.00
N VAL A 455 5.55 -5.97 -18.50
CA VAL A 455 4.66 -5.45 -19.54
C VAL A 455 4.80 -6.27 -20.82
N GLU A 456 6.01 -6.57 -21.28
CA GLU A 456 6.22 -7.36 -22.50
C GLU A 456 5.68 -8.79 -22.39
N GLU A 457 5.88 -9.44 -21.25
CA GLU A 457 5.38 -10.79 -20.97
C GLU A 457 3.88 -10.81 -20.66
N ALA A 458 3.29 -9.68 -20.29
CA ALA A 458 1.86 -9.50 -20.08
C ALA A 458 1.21 -10.54 -19.14
N PRO A 459 1.79 -10.90 -17.98
CA PRO A 459 1.11 -11.78 -17.03
C PRO A 459 -0.09 -11.09 -16.37
N TRP A 460 -0.19 -9.76 -16.51
CA TRP A 460 -1.32 -8.94 -16.11
C TRP A 460 -1.97 -8.26 -17.31
N ILE A 461 -3.27 -8.06 -17.19
CA ILE A 461 -4.05 -7.11 -17.98
C ILE A 461 -4.31 -5.89 -17.10
N PHE A 462 -3.59 -4.80 -17.35
CA PHE A 462 -3.63 -3.60 -16.52
C PHE A 462 -4.96 -2.87 -16.72
N LEU A 463 -5.60 -2.37 -15.65
CA LEU A 463 -6.86 -1.63 -15.74
C LEU A 463 -6.65 -0.14 -15.40
N TYR A 464 -6.42 0.16 -14.13
CA TYR A 464 -6.25 1.52 -13.62
C TYR A 464 -5.48 1.53 -12.30
N TYR A 465 -4.91 2.68 -11.95
CA TYR A 465 -4.44 2.98 -10.60
C TYR A 465 -5.59 3.64 -9.84
N HIS A 466 -5.87 3.23 -8.60
CA HIS A 466 -6.94 3.86 -7.82
C HIS A 466 -6.56 5.30 -7.50
N VAL A 467 -7.55 6.16 -7.35
CA VAL A 467 -7.35 7.55 -6.92
C VAL A 467 -8.10 7.78 -5.62
N VAL A 468 -7.38 8.29 -4.62
CA VAL A 468 -7.98 8.78 -3.38
C VAL A 468 -8.49 10.18 -3.60
N LEU A 469 -9.72 10.42 -3.13
CA LEU A 469 -10.35 11.74 -3.07
C LEU A 469 -10.64 12.09 -1.61
N ARG A 470 -10.35 13.32 -1.20
CA ARG A 470 -10.78 13.87 0.09
C ARG A 470 -11.50 15.19 -0.13
N VAL A 471 -12.69 15.35 0.43
CA VAL A 471 -13.47 16.59 0.36
C VAL A 471 -13.39 17.30 1.70
N PHE A 472 -13.12 18.59 1.70
CA PHE A 472 -12.88 19.36 2.91
C PHE A 472 -13.30 20.82 2.77
N ASN A 473 -13.55 21.48 3.91
CA ASN A 473 -13.94 22.88 3.92
C ASN A 473 -12.80 23.79 3.47
N PRO A 474 -13.08 24.89 2.74
CA PRO A 474 -12.04 25.81 2.27
C PRO A 474 -11.22 26.49 3.37
N ASN A 475 -11.76 26.61 4.58
CA ASN A 475 -11.06 27.17 5.74
C ASN A 475 -10.01 26.21 6.33
N VAL A 476 -10.04 24.92 5.98
CA VAL A 476 -8.99 23.97 6.36
C VAL A 476 -7.80 24.13 5.42
N LYS A 477 -6.65 24.50 5.98
CA LYS A 477 -5.39 24.73 5.26
C LYS A 477 -4.33 23.73 5.70
N GLY A 478 -3.29 23.58 4.88
CA GLY A 478 -2.14 22.71 5.17
C GLY A 478 -2.44 21.21 5.08
N LEU A 479 -3.64 20.82 4.63
CA LEU A 479 -3.97 19.43 4.36
C LEU A 479 -3.23 18.93 3.11
N THR A 480 -2.62 17.76 3.22
CA THR A 480 -1.92 17.10 2.11
C THR A 480 -2.43 15.67 1.93
N LEU A 481 -2.22 15.13 0.73
CA LEU A 481 -2.54 13.74 0.39
C LEU A 481 -1.35 13.09 -0.29
N ASP A 482 -0.94 11.92 0.20
CA ASP A 482 0.09 11.07 -0.40
C ASP A 482 -0.51 9.76 -0.94
N GLY A 483 0.28 8.99 -1.68
CA GLY A 483 -0.18 7.73 -2.29
C GLY A 483 -0.49 6.63 -1.27
N SER A 484 -0.05 6.78 -0.02
CA SER A 484 -0.33 5.82 1.07
C SER A 484 -1.65 6.14 1.79
N ASP A 485 -2.41 7.14 1.33
CA ASP A 485 -3.66 7.60 1.93
C ASP A 485 -3.57 7.91 3.43
N ARG A 486 -2.44 8.46 3.87
CA ARG A 486 -2.28 8.83 5.28
C ARG A 486 -2.97 10.16 5.58
N LEU A 487 -3.67 10.24 6.71
CA LEU A 487 -4.21 11.49 7.22
C LEU A 487 -3.18 12.19 8.12
N LEU A 488 -2.34 13.02 7.51
CA LEU A 488 -1.31 13.79 8.21
C LEU A 488 -1.85 15.17 8.61
N LEU A 489 -2.12 15.35 9.91
CA LEU A 489 -2.72 16.58 10.44
C LEU A 489 -1.72 17.51 11.14
N GLU A 490 -0.43 17.14 11.19
CA GLU A 490 0.58 17.92 11.95
C GLU A 490 0.75 19.36 11.45
N ARG A 491 0.50 19.63 10.17
CA ARG A 491 0.61 20.96 9.55
C ARG A 491 -0.74 21.59 9.21
N VAL A 492 -1.84 20.94 9.57
CA VAL A 492 -3.18 21.46 9.27
C VAL A 492 -3.51 22.60 10.23
N PHE A 493 -4.18 23.63 9.72
CA PHE A 493 -4.74 24.72 10.52
C PHE A 493 -6.07 25.18 9.90
N LYS A 494 -6.84 25.97 10.65
CA LYS A 494 -8.09 26.56 10.17
C LYS A 494 -7.94 28.08 10.12
N ASP A 495 -8.38 28.68 9.02
CA ASP A 495 -8.61 30.14 8.98
C ASP A 495 -9.79 30.46 9.92
N GLY A 496 -9.63 31.54 10.69
CA GLY A 496 -10.63 32.01 11.67
C GLY A 496 -11.83 32.69 11.05
#